data_AF-A0A7J9KHK3-F1
#
_entry.id   AF-A0A7J9KHK3-F1
#
_cell.length_a   1.000
_cell.length_b   1.000
_cell.length_c   1.000
_cell.angle_alpha   90.00
_cell.angle_beta   90.00
_cell.angle_gamma   90.00
#
_symmetry.space_group_name_H-M   'P 1'
#
loop_
_entity.id
_entity.type
_entity.pdbx_description
1 polymer ?
#
loop_
_entity_poly.entity_id
_entity_poly.type
_entity_poly.pdbx_seq_one_letter_code
_entity_poly.pdbx_strand_id
1 'polypeptide(L)'
;SDLLDVRVELFTKSIPSLQLTGLGDADKEALTLLVRAAMIMDEIFYLQVWHSNPVLREWLKEHANVSQLDNLKWMYYVINKSPWSCLDENEAFLTTADSAVKLLPEATKPITGWKGVQYRAAFPMLKPSGANFYPPDMDKMEFKLWTTGLSLDKQKDATSFFTVIKRHSQVYWDNHIFDSTHLSEGSTHDLYSIPYSQEYHSFLTRVSDLLHKAGDLVSSPSLKRLLHSKADAFLSNDYHDSDIAWMELDSKLDVTIGPYETYEDSLFGYK
;
A
#
# COMPACT_ATOMS: atom_id res chain seq x y z
N SER A 1 -19.09 -20.16 8.23
CA SER A 1 -19.13 -19.11 9.26
C SER A 1 -18.16 -19.47 10.36
N ASP A 2 -18.28 -20.67 10.91
CA ASP A 2 -17.58 -21.16 12.11
C ASP A 2 -16.05 -21.07 12.03
N LEU A 3 -15.43 -21.37 10.88
CA LEU A 3 -13.97 -21.28 10.74
C LEU A 3 -13.45 -19.82 10.78
N LEU A 4 -14.16 -18.88 10.13
CA LEU A 4 -13.78 -17.46 10.14
C LEU A 4 -13.99 -16.84 11.53
N ASP A 5 -15.02 -17.29 12.24
CA ASP A 5 -15.29 -16.87 13.61
C ASP A 5 -14.11 -17.22 14.52
N VAL A 6 -13.68 -18.49 14.52
CA VAL A 6 -12.51 -18.96 15.27
C VAL A 6 -11.25 -18.19 14.89
N ARG A 7 -11.02 -17.93 13.59
CA ARG A 7 -9.86 -17.18 13.11
C ARG A 7 -9.84 -15.73 13.58
N VAL A 8 -11.00 -15.06 13.64
CA VAL A 8 -11.12 -13.69 14.16
C VAL A 8 -10.91 -13.68 15.67
N GLU A 9 -11.41 -14.68 16.41
CA GLU A 9 -11.24 -14.78 17.87
C GLU A 9 -9.78 -14.94 18.32
N LEU A 10 -8.90 -15.49 17.47
CA LEU A 10 -7.45 -15.52 17.73
C LEU A 10 -6.87 -14.11 17.92
N PHE A 11 -7.49 -13.08 17.31
CA PHE A 11 -7.12 -11.69 17.45
C PHE A 11 -8.01 -11.02 18.51
N THR A 12 -7.60 -11.16 19.77
CA THR A 12 -8.32 -10.56 20.89
C THR A 12 -8.32 -9.04 20.76
N LYS A 13 -9.53 -8.46 20.69
CA LYS A 13 -9.72 -7.02 20.67
C LYS A 13 -9.25 -6.42 21.99
N SER A 14 -8.06 -5.83 21.99
CA SER A 14 -7.60 -4.96 23.06
C SER A 14 -7.67 -3.51 22.59
N ILE A 15 -8.20 -2.63 23.45
CA ILE A 15 -8.11 -1.19 23.23
C ILE A 15 -6.97 -0.73 24.12
N PRO A 16 -5.76 -0.49 23.58
CA PRO A 16 -4.66 -0.01 24.40
C PRO A 16 -5.06 1.34 25.02
N SER A 17 -5.02 1.42 26.35
CA SER A 17 -5.27 2.68 27.07
C SER A 17 -4.02 3.56 26.94
N LEU A 18 -4.05 4.56 26.06
CA LEU A 18 -2.97 5.52 25.92
C LEU A 18 -3.08 6.61 27.00
N GLN A 19 -2.14 6.64 27.93
CA GLN A 19 -2.05 7.74 28.89
C GLN A 19 -1.31 8.92 28.26
N LEU A 20 -2.05 9.97 27.92
CA LEU A 20 -1.50 11.22 27.39
C LEU A 20 -1.05 12.20 28.51
N THR A 21 -1.03 11.73 29.76
CA THR A 21 -0.63 12.52 30.92
C THR A 21 0.84 12.90 30.80
N GLY A 22 1.14 14.19 30.73
CA GLY A 22 2.51 14.71 30.61
C GLY A 22 2.91 15.18 29.21
N LEU A 23 2.04 15.05 28.20
CA LEU A 23 2.19 15.73 26.91
C LEU A 23 1.59 17.14 26.98
N GLY A 24 2.29 18.12 26.39
CA GLY A 24 1.77 19.47 26.21
C GLY A 24 0.63 19.49 25.19
N ASP A 25 -0.20 20.52 25.21
CA ASP A 25 -1.35 20.60 24.29
C ASP A 25 -0.92 20.66 22.82
N ALA A 26 0.21 21.33 22.53
CA ALA A 26 0.80 21.35 21.19
C ALA A 26 1.28 19.96 20.72
N ASP A 27 1.87 19.16 21.62
CA ASP A 27 2.30 17.79 21.28
C ASP A 27 1.09 16.86 21.05
N LYS A 28 -0.03 17.08 21.74
CA LYS A 28 -1.29 16.34 21.48
C LYS A 28 -1.90 16.70 20.13
N GLU A 29 -1.82 17.98 19.74
CA GLU A 29 -2.25 18.42 18.42
C GLU A 29 -1.36 17.83 17.33
N ALA A 30 -0.04 17.87 17.51
CA ALA A 30 0.91 17.21 16.63
C ALA A 30 0.62 15.71 16.51
N LEU A 31 0.35 15.02 17.63
CA LEU A 31 -0.04 13.60 17.63
C LEU A 31 -1.27 13.33 16.76
N THR A 32 -2.26 14.23 16.78
CA THR A 32 -3.45 14.10 15.91
C THR A 32 -3.09 14.17 14.43
N LEU A 33 -2.15 15.04 14.05
CA LEU A 33 -1.63 15.14 12.68
C LEU A 33 -0.83 13.88 12.30
N LEU A 34 0.00 13.36 13.20
CA LEU A 34 0.77 12.13 13.01
C LEU A 34 -0.13 10.91 12.79
N VAL A 35 -1.22 10.79 13.56
CA VAL A 35 -2.23 9.73 13.35
C VAL A 35 -2.86 9.86 11.96
N ARG A 36 -3.19 11.08 11.50
CA ARG A 36 -3.72 11.29 10.14
C ARG A 36 -2.69 10.91 9.08
N ALA A 37 -1.41 11.23 9.28
CA ALA A 37 -0.32 10.83 8.38
C ALA A 37 -0.21 9.30 8.31
N ALA A 38 -0.23 8.61 9.45
CA ALA A 38 -0.21 7.15 9.52
C ALA A 38 -1.41 6.50 8.81
N MET A 39 -2.61 7.08 8.91
CA MET A 39 -3.79 6.62 8.15
C MET A 39 -3.61 6.75 6.63
N ILE A 40 -2.81 7.71 6.16
CA ILE A 40 -2.50 7.81 4.72
C ILE A 40 -1.46 6.75 4.32
N MET A 41 -0.50 6.43 5.20
CA MET A 41 0.45 5.34 4.96
C MET A 41 -0.26 3.99 4.81
N ASP A 42 -1.36 3.78 5.55
CA ASP A 42 -2.22 2.61 5.35
C ASP A 42 -2.71 2.52 3.90
N GLU A 43 -3.15 3.63 3.28
CA GLU A 43 -3.61 3.65 1.88
C GLU A 43 -2.51 3.24 0.90
N ILE A 44 -1.27 3.70 1.13
CA ILE A 44 -0.10 3.29 0.34
C ILE A 44 0.15 1.79 0.53
N PHE A 45 0.12 1.30 1.77
CA PHE A 45 0.35 -0.11 2.06
C PHE A 45 -0.68 -1.01 1.38
N TYR A 46 -1.97 -0.65 1.40
CA TYR A 46 -3.00 -1.41 0.68
C TYR A 46 -2.69 -1.52 -0.82
N LEU A 47 -2.22 -0.43 -1.44
CA LEU A 47 -1.79 -0.42 -2.83
C LEU A 47 -0.53 -1.29 -3.06
N GLN A 48 0.43 -1.26 -2.15
CA GLN A 48 1.66 -2.06 -2.24
C GLN A 48 1.37 -3.57 -2.15
N VAL A 49 0.46 -3.98 -1.28
CA VAL A 49 0.05 -5.40 -1.13
C VAL A 49 -0.54 -5.94 -2.43
N TRP A 50 -1.49 -5.21 -3.03
CA TRP A 50 -2.14 -5.64 -4.28
C TRP A 50 -2.89 -4.49 -4.95
N HIS A 51 -2.79 -4.37 -6.28
CA HIS A 51 -3.33 -3.22 -7.02
C HIS A 51 -4.85 -3.02 -6.86
N SER A 52 -5.63 -4.09 -6.68
CA SER A 52 -7.09 -4.02 -6.49
C SER A 52 -7.53 -4.09 -5.03
N ASN A 53 -6.58 -4.10 -4.09
CA ASN A 53 -6.88 -4.21 -2.66
C ASN A 53 -7.76 -3.04 -2.16
N PRO A 54 -7.53 -1.77 -2.55
CA PRO A 54 -8.41 -0.67 -2.14
C PRO A 54 -9.85 -0.86 -2.60
N VAL A 55 -10.06 -1.36 -3.83
CA VAL A 55 -11.40 -1.63 -4.37
C VAL A 55 -12.09 -2.74 -3.57
N LEU A 56 -11.36 -3.81 -3.25
CA LEU A 56 -11.88 -4.89 -2.41
C LEU A 56 -12.22 -4.40 -0.99
N ARG A 57 -11.37 -3.57 -0.39
CA ARG A 57 -11.59 -2.99 0.94
C ARG A 57 -12.89 -2.22 1.01
N GLU A 58 -13.10 -1.29 0.09
CA GLU A 58 -14.30 -0.46 0.10
C GLU A 58 -15.55 -1.33 -0.10
N TRP A 59 -15.48 -2.33 -0.98
CA TRP A 59 -16.58 -3.26 -1.17
C TRP A 59 -16.91 -4.04 0.13
N LEU A 60 -15.91 -4.63 0.79
CA LEU A 60 -16.11 -5.39 2.03
C LEU A 60 -16.68 -4.50 3.14
N LYS A 61 -16.19 -3.26 3.25
CA LYS A 61 -16.65 -2.28 4.22
C LYS A 61 -18.12 -1.89 4.01
N GLU A 62 -18.51 -1.62 2.77
CA GLU A 62 -19.90 -1.28 2.41
C GLU A 62 -20.88 -2.43 2.72
N HIS A 63 -20.42 -3.68 2.62
CA HIS A 63 -21.24 -4.87 2.78
C HIS A 63 -21.11 -5.53 4.16
N ALA A 64 -20.29 -4.98 5.06
CA ALA A 64 -19.95 -5.57 6.36
C ALA A 64 -21.16 -5.81 7.29
N ASN A 65 -22.29 -5.14 7.04
CA ASN A 65 -23.50 -5.24 7.86
C ASN A 65 -24.62 -6.07 7.20
N VAL A 66 -24.37 -6.71 6.06
CA VAL A 66 -25.37 -7.50 5.32
C VAL A 66 -25.69 -8.81 6.03
N SER A 67 -24.67 -9.49 6.57
CA SER A 67 -24.81 -10.73 7.32
C SER A 67 -23.68 -10.87 8.35
N GLN A 68 -23.82 -11.80 9.30
CA GLN A 68 -22.73 -12.15 10.21
C GLN A 68 -21.48 -12.61 9.45
N LEU A 69 -21.66 -13.36 8.35
CA LEU A 69 -20.53 -13.82 7.54
C LEU A 69 -19.81 -12.65 6.85
N ASP A 70 -20.54 -11.66 6.34
CA ASP A 70 -19.94 -10.48 5.71
C ASP A 70 -19.21 -9.61 6.74
N ASN A 71 -19.74 -9.53 7.96
CA ASN A 71 -19.05 -8.88 9.08
C ASN A 71 -17.74 -9.57 9.42
N LEU A 72 -17.74 -10.90 9.53
CA LEU A 72 -16.52 -11.69 9.78
C LEU A 72 -15.49 -11.53 8.66
N LYS A 73 -15.92 -11.53 7.39
CA LYS A 73 -15.04 -11.26 6.23
C LYS A 73 -14.40 -9.88 6.33
N TRP A 74 -15.18 -8.86 6.67
CA TRP A 74 -14.67 -7.50 6.87
C TRP A 74 -13.68 -7.43 8.03
N MET A 75 -14.01 -8.00 9.19
CA MET A 75 -13.13 -8.01 10.36
C MET A 75 -11.80 -8.71 10.07
N TYR A 76 -11.85 -9.87 9.42
CA TYR A 76 -10.66 -10.63 9.10
C TYR A 76 -9.83 -9.96 8.00
N TYR A 77 -10.48 -9.30 7.03
CA TYR A 77 -9.79 -8.42 6.07
C TYR A 77 -9.07 -7.26 6.79
N VAL A 78 -9.69 -6.59 7.76
CA VAL A 78 -9.06 -5.48 8.49
C VAL A 78 -7.81 -5.95 9.25
N ILE A 79 -7.84 -7.16 9.81
CA ILE A 79 -6.70 -7.78 10.50
C ILE A 79 -5.56 -8.05 9.52
N ASN A 80 -5.87 -8.67 8.38
CA ASN A 80 -4.86 -9.10 7.41
C ASN A 80 -4.44 -8.00 6.42
N LYS A 81 -5.18 -6.90 6.37
CA LYS A 81 -5.09 -5.82 5.36
C LYS A 81 -5.11 -6.31 3.90
N SER A 82 -5.61 -7.52 3.67
CA SER A 82 -5.60 -8.22 2.38
C SER A 82 -6.59 -9.40 2.41
N PRO A 83 -6.92 -10.04 1.27
CA PRO A 83 -7.75 -11.25 1.23
C PRO A 83 -7.01 -12.55 1.61
N TRP A 84 -5.74 -12.46 2.02
CA TRP A 84 -4.90 -13.61 2.39
C TRP A 84 -4.61 -13.62 3.88
N SER A 85 -4.66 -14.80 4.49
CA SER A 85 -4.41 -14.98 5.91
C SER A 85 -2.92 -14.94 6.22
N CYS A 86 -2.49 -14.03 7.11
CA CYS A 86 -1.12 -14.01 7.61
C CYS A 86 -0.81 -15.17 8.57
N LEU A 87 -1.83 -15.84 9.11
CA LEU A 87 -1.66 -17.00 10.00
C LEU A 87 -1.62 -18.33 9.23
N ASP A 88 -2.26 -18.38 8.06
CA ASP A 88 -2.39 -19.58 7.25
C ASP A 88 -1.54 -19.47 5.97
N GLU A 89 -0.27 -19.08 6.08
CA GLU A 89 0.70 -19.04 4.95
C GLU A 89 0.21 -18.29 3.68
N ASN A 90 -0.52 -17.18 3.85
CA ASN A 90 -1.16 -16.42 2.78
C ASN A 90 -2.24 -17.19 2.00
N GLU A 91 -2.92 -18.18 2.60
CA GLU A 91 -4.12 -18.76 2.02
C GLU A 91 -5.23 -17.72 1.89
N ALA A 92 -5.87 -17.66 0.71
CA ALA A 92 -7.02 -16.80 0.49
C ALA A 92 -8.22 -17.28 1.33
N PHE A 93 -8.81 -16.38 2.12
CA PHE A 93 -10.00 -16.68 2.92
C PHE A 93 -11.30 -16.16 2.30
N LEU A 94 -11.19 -15.47 1.16
CA LEU A 94 -12.30 -15.12 0.29
C LEU A 94 -12.34 -16.10 -0.90
N THR A 95 -13.52 -16.31 -1.48
CA THR A 95 -13.74 -17.26 -2.58
C THR A 95 -14.01 -16.59 -3.93
N THR A 96 -13.97 -17.34 -5.04
CA THR A 96 -14.40 -16.83 -6.35
C THR A 96 -15.86 -16.33 -6.37
N ALA A 97 -16.73 -16.81 -5.48
CA ALA A 97 -18.08 -16.25 -5.32
C ALA A 97 -18.07 -14.83 -4.71
N ASP A 98 -17.04 -14.52 -3.92
CA ASP A 98 -16.76 -13.16 -3.45
C ASP A 98 -16.13 -12.32 -4.55
N SER A 99 -15.34 -12.93 -5.44
CA SER A 99 -14.76 -12.31 -6.64
C SER A 99 -15.74 -12.11 -7.81
N ALA A 100 -16.85 -12.86 -7.85
CA ALA A 100 -17.67 -13.00 -9.05
C ALA A 100 -18.71 -11.89 -9.19
N VAL A 101 -18.85 -11.43 -10.43
CA VAL A 101 -20.01 -10.71 -10.97
C VAL A 101 -21.31 -11.28 -10.42
N LYS A 102 -22.14 -10.44 -9.82
CA LYS A 102 -23.52 -10.83 -9.49
C LYS A 102 -24.33 -10.89 -10.78
N LEU A 103 -24.41 -12.06 -11.41
CA LEU A 103 -25.37 -12.30 -12.49
C LEU A 103 -26.78 -12.34 -11.86
N LEU A 104 -27.62 -11.38 -12.26
CA LEU A 104 -29.04 -11.38 -11.90
C LEU A 104 -29.75 -12.37 -12.84
N PRO A 105 -30.30 -13.49 -12.34
CA PRO A 105 -30.87 -14.56 -13.18
C PRO A 105 -32.04 -14.13 -14.07
N GLU A 106 -32.62 -12.96 -13.80
CA GLU A 106 -33.78 -12.39 -14.50
C GLU A 106 -33.41 -11.46 -15.68
N ALA A 107 -32.12 -11.29 -15.99
CA ALA A 107 -31.61 -10.25 -16.88
C ALA A 107 -31.58 -10.58 -18.39
N THR A 108 -32.53 -11.38 -18.92
CA THR A 108 -32.61 -11.68 -20.37
C THR A 108 -33.59 -10.79 -21.14
N LYS A 109 -34.14 -9.74 -20.52
CA LYS A 109 -34.87 -8.67 -21.22
C LYS A 109 -34.16 -7.32 -21.03
N PRO A 110 -34.03 -6.48 -22.07
CA PRO A 110 -33.49 -5.14 -21.89
C PRO A 110 -34.48 -4.28 -21.08
N ILE A 111 -34.05 -3.81 -19.92
CA ILE A 111 -34.87 -3.02 -18.99
C ILE A 111 -34.40 -1.55 -19.04
N THR A 112 -35.33 -0.63 -19.26
CA THR A 112 -35.06 0.81 -19.12
C THR A 112 -34.67 1.11 -17.67
N GLY A 113 -33.44 1.58 -17.44
CA GLY A 113 -32.86 1.78 -16.09
C GLY A 113 -31.82 0.72 -15.65
N TRP A 114 -31.47 -0.23 -16.53
CA TRP A 114 -30.41 -1.19 -16.26
C TRP A 114 -29.04 -0.49 -16.13
N LYS A 115 -28.36 -0.67 -14.98
CA LYS A 115 -27.09 0.00 -14.66
C LYS A 115 -25.83 -0.78 -15.08
N GLY A 116 -25.98 -1.95 -15.70
CA GLY A 116 -24.87 -2.79 -16.17
C GLY A 116 -24.40 -3.85 -15.16
N VAL A 117 -23.22 -4.42 -15.44
CA VAL A 117 -22.54 -5.45 -14.64
C VAL A 117 -21.73 -4.77 -13.54
N GLN A 118 -21.97 -5.13 -12.27
CA GLN A 118 -21.10 -4.72 -11.17
C GLN A 118 -19.92 -5.69 -11.11
N TYR A 119 -18.75 -5.23 -11.56
CA TYR A 119 -17.50 -5.96 -11.42
C TYR A 119 -17.04 -5.89 -9.97
N ARG A 120 -16.92 -7.07 -9.34
CA ARG A 120 -16.10 -7.23 -8.14
C ARG A 120 -14.66 -7.44 -8.59
N ALA A 121 -13.69 -6.96 -7.84
CA ALA A 121 -12.30 -7.25 -8.15
C ALA A 121 -12.09 -8.77 -8.07
N ALA A 122 -11.61 -9.37 -9.16
CA ALA A 122 -11.16 -10.76 -9.13
C ALA A 122 -9.85 -10.81 -8.35
N PHE A 123 -9.87 -11.31 -7.11
CA PHE A 123 -8.64 -11.48 -6.34
C PHE A 123 -8.02 -12.85 -6.64
N PRO A 124 -6.68 -12.92 -6.77
CA PRO A 124 -6.03 -14.18 -7.06
C PRO A 124 -6.07 -15.11 -5.84
N MET A 125 -6.25 -16.41 -6.08
CA MET A 125 -6.20 -17.41 -4.99
C MET A 125 -4.86 -17.42 -4.27
N LEU A 126 -3.78 -17.16 -5.01
CA LEU A 126 -2.43 -17.05 -4.48
C LEU A 126 -2.06 -15.57 -4.37
N LYS A 127 -1.50 -15.19 -3.22
CA LYS A 127 -0.90 -13.85 -3.05
C LYS A 127 0.23 -13.68 -4.06
N PRO A 128 0.23 -12.62 -4.89
CA PRO A 128 1.34 -12.35 -5.81
C PRO A 128 2.64 -12.20 -5.04
N SER A 129 3.68 -12.94 -5.41
CA SER A 129 4.92 -12.95 -4.64
C SER A 129 5.66 -11.61 -4.68
N GLY A 130 5.55 -10.86 -5.78
CA GLY A 130 6.06 -9.51 -5.91
C GLY A 130 5.09 -8.42 -5.45
N ALA A 131 3.98 -8.80 -4.79
CA ALA A 131 2.89 -7.91 -4.41
C ALA A 131 2.47 -7.00 -5.58
N ASN A 132 2.44 -5.68 -5.37
CA ASN A 132 2.26 -4.66 -6.42
C ASN A 132 3.54 -3.87 -6.72
N PHE A 133 4.71 -4.39 -6.33
CA PHE A 133 6.00 -3.73 -6.59
C PHE A 133 6.55 -4.01 -7.98
N TYR A 134 6.05 -5.07 -8.63
CA TYR A 134 6.47 -5.53 -9.95
C TYR A 134 5.25 -5.77 -10.85
N PRO A 135 5.41 -5.84 -12.18
CA PRO A 135 4.32 -6.25 -13.05
C PRO A 135 3.86 -7.68 -12.72
N PRO A 136 2.55 -7.95 -12.68
CA PRO A 136 2.02 -9.23 -12.23
C PRO A 136 2.35 -10.41 -13.15
N ASP A 137 2.70 -10.12 -14.40
CA ASP A 137 3.13 -11.08 -15.42
C ASP A 137 4.65 -11.22 -15.53
N MET A 138 5.42 -10.48 -14.73
CA MET A 138 6.88 -10.51 -14.74
C MET A 138 7.40 -11.72 -13.96
N ASP A 139 8.32 -12.48 -14.57
CA ASP A 139 9.03 -13.55 -13.89
C ASP A 139 10.44 -13.14 -13.42
N LYS A 140 11.06 -13.99 -12.60
CA LYS A 140 12.40 -13.72 -12.04
C LYS A 140 13.50 -13.67 -13.10
N MET A 141 13.34 -14.38 -14.22
CA MET A 141 14.32 -14.43 -15.29
C MET A 141 14.25 -13.18 -16.15
N GLU A 142 13.04 -12.71 -16.48
CA GLU A 142 12.79 -11.44 -17.16
C GLU A 142 13.47 -10.28 -16.41
N PHE A 143 13.21 -10.16 -15.10
CA PHE A 143 13.82 -9.11 -14.28
C PHE A 143 15.35 -9.17 -14.29
N LYS A 144 15.94 -10.37 -14.15
CA LYS A 144 17.41 -10.56 -14.15
C LYS A 144 18.05 -10.21 -15.49
N LEU A 145 17.43 -10.61 -16.60
CA LEU A 145 17.92 -10.29 -17.93
C LEU A 145 17.83 -8.79 -18.21
N TRP A 146 16.70 -8.17 -17.84
CA TRP A 146 16.53 -6.73 -17.93
C TRP A 146 17.59 -5.98 -17.12
N THR A 147 17.73 -6.31 -15.82
CA THR A 147 18.69 -5.64 -14.94
C THR A 147 20.14 -5.80 -15.39
N THR A 148 20.56 -6.97 -15.87
CA THR A 148 21.93 -7.19 -16.37
C THR A 148 22.26 -6.32 -17.59
N GLY A 149 21.25 -5.93 -18.37
CA GLY A 149 21.40 -5.03 -19.52
C GLY A 149 21.48 -3.54 -19.15
N LEU A 150 21.24 -3.15 -17.88
CA LEU A 150 21.22 -1.76 -17.45
C LEU A 150 22.62 -1.24 -17.08
N SER A 151 22.80 0.08 -17.10
CA SER A 151 23.96 0.73 -16.46
C SER A 151 23.93 0.53 -14.95
N LEU A 152 25.09 0.65 -14.28
CA LEU A 152 25.21 0.42 -12.83
C LEU A 152 24.23 1.26 -11.99
N ASP A 153 24.02 2.53 -12.34
CA ASP A 153 23.08 3.38 -11.59
C ASP A 153 21.63 2.92 -11.77
N LYS A 154 21.23 2.53 -12.99
CA LYS A 154 19.91 1.98 -13.25
C LYS A 154 19.71 0.60 -12.60
N GLN A 155 20.76 -0.20 -12.45
CA GLN A 155 20.72 -1.45 -11.69
C GLN A 155 20.43 -1.18 -10.22
N LYS A 156 21.10 -0.18 -9.61
CA LYS A 156 20.83 0.25 -8.24
C LYS A 156 19.38 0.70 -8.09
N ASP A 157 18.87 1.49 -9.03
CA ASP A 157 17.46 1.91 -9.01
C ASP A 157 16.51 0.71 -9.10
N ALA A 158 16.80 -0.27 -9.96
CA ALA A 158 15.97 -1.47 -10.08
C ALA A 158 15.94 -2.32 -8.80
N THR A 159 17.06 -2.42 -8.08
CA THR A 159 17.19 -3.20 -6.84
C THR A 159 17.04 -2.36 -5.57
N SER A 160 16.70 -1.07 -5.68
CA SER A 160 16.57 -0.14 -4.54
C SER A 160 15.37 -0.50 -3.67
N PHE A 161 15.42 -0.18 -2.37
CA PHE A 161 14.28 -0.31 -1.45
C PHE A 161 13.10 0.60 -1.80
N PHE A 162 13.33 1.68 -2.54
CA PHE A 162 12.39 2.79 -2.69
C PHE A 162 11.94 3.00 -4.14
N THR A 163 11.87 1.93 -4.93
CA THR A 163 11.39 1.97 -6.31
C THR A 163 10.44 0.81 -6.62
N VAL A 164 9.42 1.06 -7.43
CA VAL A 164 8.61 0.01 -8.06
C VAL A 164 9.07 -0.23 -9.49
N ILE A 165 8.81 -1.42 -10.02
CA ILE A 165 9.05 -1.78 -11.42
C ILE A 165 7.71 -1.81 -12.15
N LYS A 166 7.63 -1.16 -13.30
CA LYS A 166 6.41 -1.11 -14.13
C LYS A 166 6.76 -1.41 -15.59
N ARG A 167 5.72 -1.69 -16.38
CA ARG A 167 5.83 -1.78 -17.84
C ARG A 167 5.53 -0.45 -18.49
N HIS A 168 6.27 -0.06 -19.54
CA HIS A 168 5.92 1.14 -20.29
C HIS A 168 4.55 0.97 -20.94
N SER A 169 4.23 -0.23 -21.47
CA SER A 169 2.92 -0.54 -22.05
C SER A 169 1.73 -0.27 -21.11
N GLN A 170 1.93 -0.37 -19.78
CA GLN A 170 0.88 -0.13 -18.79
C GLN A 170 0.48 1.35 -18.69
N VAL A 171 1.42 2.28 -18.91
CA VAL A 171 1.18 3.74 -18.90
C VAL A 171 0.24 4.18 -20.04
N TYR A 172 0.23 3.46 -21.15
CA TYR A 172 -0.56 3.81 -22.34
C TYR A 172 -2.06 3.51 -22.20
N TRP A 173 -2.44 2.58 -21.30
CA TRP A 173 -3.86 2.25 -21.07
C TRP A 173 -4.56 3.28 -20.19
N ASP A 174 -3.86 3.90 -19.24
CA ASP A 174 -4.43 4.90 -18.34
C ASP A 174 -4.58 6.29 -18.97
N ASN A 175 -3.80 6.59 -20.04
CA ASN A 175 -3.75 7.93 -20.65
C ASN A 175 -4.35 8.03 -22.07
N HIS A 176 -4.86 6.94 -22.67
CA HIS A 176 -5.49 6.90 -24.00
C HIS A 176 -4.71 7.52 -25.19
N ILE A 177 -3.42 7.82 -25.06
CA ILE A 177 -2.58 8.34 -26.14
C ILE A 177 -1.63 7.22 -26.57
N PHE A 178 -1.88 6.62 -27.74
CA PHE A 178 -0.97 5.67 -28.36
C PHE A 178 0.11 6.44 -29.13
N ASP A 179 1.27 6.65 -28.52
CA ASP A 179 2.46 7.12 -29.23
C ASP A 179 3.55 6.04 -29.18
N SER A 180 3.70 5.34 -30.30
CA SER A 180 4.65 4.25 -30.50
C SER A 180 6.12 4.70 -30.59
N THR A 181 6.43 5.98 -30.37
CA THR A 181 7.78 6.55 -30.53
C THR A 181 8.67 6.51 -29.28
N HIS A 182 8.16 6.07 -28.13
CA HIS A 182 8.89 6.07 -26.85
C HIS A 182 9.40 4.70 -26.37
N LEU A 183 9.37 3.66 -27.21
CA LEU A 183 10.22 2.48 -26.99
C LEU A 183 11.67 2.92 -27.13
N SER A 184 12.24 3.37 -26.02
CA SER A 184 13.60 3.88 -25.92
C SER A 184 14.56 2.85 -26.49
N GLU A 185 15.35 3.24 -27.48
CA GLU A 185 16.37 2.42 -28.13
C GLU A 185 17.23 1.71 -27.06
N GLY A 186 17.01 0.41 -26.88
CA GLY A 186 17.92 -0.45 -26.12
C GLY A 186 17.31 -1.39 -25.07
N SER A 187 16.05 -1.25 -24.62
CA SER A 187 15.47 -2.25 -23.70
C SER A 187 14.71 -3.33 -24.48
N THR A 188 15.24 -4.54 -24.48
CA THR A 188 14.53 -5.73 -24.98
C THR A 188 13.36 -6.14 -24.07
N HIS A 189 13.29 -5.55 -22.88
CA HIS A 189 12.27 -5.79 -21.87
C HIS A 189 11.50 -4.49 -21.63
N ASP A 190 10.17 -4.57 -21.64
CA ASP A 190 9.23 -3.48 -21.39
C ASP A 190 9.14 -3.21 -19.89
N LEU A 191 10.25 -2.80 -19.27
CA LEU A 191 10.39 -2.61 -17.81
C LEU A 191 11.17 -1.33 -17.48
N TYR A 192 10.74 -0.63 -16.43
CA TYR A 192 11.41 0.55 -15.87
C TYR A 192 11.16 0.72 -14.37
N SER A 193 12.08 1.42 -13.70
CA SER A 193 11.98 1.77 -12.26
C SER A 193 11.28 3.11 -12.07
N ILE A 194 10.42 3.22 -11.06
CA ILE A 194 9.78 4.46 -10.60
C ILE A 194 10.07 4.64 -9.11
N PRO A 195 10.62 5.78 -8.66
CA PRO A 195 10.81 6.04 -7.24
C PRO A 195 9.48 6.16 -6.48
N TYR A 196 9.44 5.75 -5.22
CA TYR A 196 8.25 5.83 -4.37
C TYR A 196 7.69 7.26 -4.27
N SER A 197 8.56 8.27 -4.22
CA SER A 197 8.17 9.70 -4.23
C SER A 197 7.35 10.10 -5.46
N GLN A 198 7.51 9.39 -6.58
CA GLN A 198 6.75 9.58 -7.82
C GLN A 198 5.53 8.66 -7.88
N GLU A 199 5.69 7.36 -7.61
CA GLU A 199 4.59 6.38 -7.64
C GLU A 199 3.46 6.76 -6.66
N TYR A 200 3.83 7.20 -5.46
CA TYR A 200 2.89 7.52 -4.37
C TYR A 200 2.80 9.04 -4.12
N HIS A 201 3.18 9.87 -5.09
CA HIS A 201 3.36 11.32 -4.93
C HIS A 201 2.18 12.03 -4.27
N SER A 202 0.94 11.72 -4.70
CA SER A 202 -0.27 12.36 -4.17
C SER A 202 -0.50 12.06 -2.69
N PHE A 203 -0.22 10.83 -2.25
CA PHE A 203 -0.30 10.44 -0.85
C PHE A 203 0.84 11.04 -0.04
N LEU A 204 2.07 10.91 -0.55
CA LEU A 204 3.29 11.36 0.11
C LEU A 204 3.37 12.89 0.29
N THR A 205 2.81 13.66 -0.64
CA THR A 205 2.66 15.12 -0.49
C THR A 205 1.79 15.48 0.71
N ARG A 206 0.62 14.82 0.86
CA ARG A 206 -0.25 15.07 2.00
C ARG A 206 0.37 14.62 3.33
N VAL A 207 1.11 13.51 3.32
CA VAL A 207 1.85 13.04 4.50
C VAL A 207 2.92 14.06 4.87
N SER A 208 3.72 14.50 3.89
CA SER A 208 4.75 15.53 4.06
C SER A 208 4.17 16.82 4.67
N ASP A 209 3.05 17.32 4.14
CA ASP A 209 2.35 18.49 4.71
C ASP A 209 1.93 18.30 6.18
N LEU A 210 1.43 17.12 6.53
CA LEU A 210 1.01 16.80 7.90
C LEU A 210 2.21 16.71 8.84
N LEU A 211 3.31 16.10 8.40
CA LEU A 211 4.54 15.97 9.17
C LEU A 211 5.22 17.34 9.38
N HIS A 212 5.29 18.18 8.35
CA HIS A 212 5.80 19.55 8.48
C HIS A 212 5.00 20.36 9.50
N LYS A 213 3.66 20.32 9.42
CA LYS A 213 2.77 20.97 10.39
C LYS A 213 2.95 20.41 11.80
N ALA A 214 3.08 19.10 11.96
CA ALA A 214 3.34 18.48 13.25
C ALA A 214 4.69 18.95 13.82
N GLY A 215 5.75 18.97 13.00
CA GLY A 215 7.07 19.46 13.37
C GLY A 215 7.10 20.93 13.77
N ASP A 216 6.19 21.76 13.25
CA ASP A 216 6.07 23.16 13.66
C ASP A 216 5.35 23.36 15.00
N LEU A 217 4.59 22.36 15.45
CA LEU A 217 3.87 22.39 16.73
C LEU A 217 4.68 21.81 17.89
N VAL A 218 5.46 20.75 17.63
CA VAL A 218 6.16 20.02 18.70
C VAL A 218 7.20 20.89 19.39
N SER A 219 7.31 20.68 20.70
CA SER A 219 8.27 21.41 21.53
C SER A 219 9.69 20.84 21.48
N SER A 220 9.85 19.55 21.17
CA SER A 220 11.16 18.89 21.10
C SER A 220 11.90 19.25 19.79
N PRO A 221 13.13 19.79 19.86
CA PRO A 221 13.93 20.08 18.67
C PRO A 221 14.30 18.83 17.85
N SER A 222 14.58 17.69 18.50
CA SER A 222 14.93 16.45 17.80
C SER A 222 13.72 15.86 17.07
N LEU A 223 12.54 15.89 17.69
CA LEU A 223 11.29 15.50 17.03
C LEU A 223 10.95 16.42 15.87
N LYS A 224 11.09 17.75 16.04
CA LYS A 224 10.91 18.69 14.94
C LYS A 224 11.82 18.36 13.75
N ARG A 225 13.12 18.11 14.01
CA ARG A 225 14.07 17.74 12.98
C ARG A 225 13.65 16.46 12.25
N LEU A 226 13.30 15.40 12.99
CA LEU A 226 12.83 14.14 12.40
C LEU A 226 11.59 14.36 11.51
N LEU A 227 10.59 15.09 12.00
CA LEU A 227 9.35 15.27 11.25
C LEU A 227 9.57 16.07 9.96
N HIS A 228 10.37 17.13 10.02
CA HIS A 228 10.71 17.94 8.83
C HIS A 228 11.56 17.16 7.83
N SER A 229 12.64 16.50 8.30
CA SER A 229 13.51 15.74 7.39
C SER A 229 12.80 14.52 6.79
N LYS A 230 11.93 13.84 7.54
CA LYS A 230 11.11 12.72 7.01
C LYS A 230 10.07 13.21 6.00
N ALA A 231 9.47 14.39 6.23
CA ALA A 231 8.56 15.01 5.27
C ALA A 231 9.26 15.32 3.93
N ASP A 232 10.50 15.81 3.98
CA ASP A 232 11.29 16.10 2.79
C ASP A 232 11.76 14.82 2.09
N ALA A 233 12.16 13.80 2.87
CA ALA A 233 12.55 12.48 2.36
C ALA A 233 11.45 11.80 1.53
N PHE A 234 10.19 11.96 1.92
CA PHE A 234 9.06 11.43 1.15
C PHE A 234 8.95 12.01 -0.26
N LEU A 235 9.42 13.25 -0.48
CA LEU A 235 9.36 13.91 -1.77
C LEU A 235 10.65 13.76 -2.56
N SER A 236 11.80 13.68 -1.89
CA SER A 236 13.11 13.50 -2.52
C SER A 236 13.42 12.04 -2.87
N ASN A 237 12.77 11.09 -2.19
CA ASN A 237 13.10 9.65 -2.20
C ASN A 237 14.45 9.30 -1.55
N ASP A 238 15.07 10.24 -0.84
CA ASP A 238 16.31 10.05 -0.07
C ASP A 238 16.00 10.13 1.43
N TYR A 239 16.14 9.01 2.11
CA TYR A 239 15.77 8.85 3.52
C TYR A 239 16.95 8.99 4.48
N HIS A 240 18.19 9.15 3.99
CA HIS A 240 19.39 9.04 4.81
C HIS A 240 19.43 10.02 6.00
N ASP A 241 19.22 11.32 5.76
CA ASP A 241 19.22 12.32 6.84
C ASP A 241 18.04 12.10 7.81
N SER A 242 16.89 11.69 7.29
CA SER A 242 15.72 11.40 8.13
C SER A 242 15.91 10.18 9.04
N ASP A 243 16.69 9.18 8.60
CA ASP A 243 17.00 8.01 9.40
C ASP A 243 18.04 8.33 10.48
N ILE A 244 18.99 9.23 10.19
CA ILE A 244 19.88 9.80 11.21
C ILE A 244 19.06 10.56 12.26
N ALA A 245 18.15 11.44 11.82
CA ALA A 245 17.28 12.18 12.73
C ALA A 245 16.38 11.27 13.57
N TRP A 246 15.98 10.11 13.04
CA TRP A 246 15.21 9.10 13.77
C TRP A 246 16.07 8.41 14.86
N MET A 247 17.31 8.05 14.55
CA MET A 247 18.24 7.47 15.54
C MET A 247 18.62 8.46 16.65
N GLU A 248 18.65 9.76 16.34
CA GLU A 248 18.98 10.82 17.30
C GLU A 248 17.75 11.35 18.07
N LEU A 249 16.58 10.73 17.90
CA LEU A 249 15.33 11.19 18.51
C LEU A 249 15.42 11.15 20.04
N ASP A 250 15.20 12.31 20.66
CA ASP A 250 15.08 12.48 22.12
C ASP A 250 13.81 13.27 22.43
N SER A 251 12.72 12.56 22.66
CA SER A 251 11.39 13.15 22.78
C SER A 251 10.45 12.24 23.57
N LYS A 252 9.37 12.81 24.11
CA LYS A 252 8.30 12.03 24.77
C LYS A 252 7.47 11.21 23.79
N LEU A 253 7.42 11.63 22.52
CA LEU A 253 6.78 10.91 21.43
C LEU A 253 7.85 10.17 20.63
N ASP A 254 7.68 8.85 20.53
CA ASP A 254 8.45 8.03 19.61
C ASP A 254 7.63 7.83 18.34
N VAL A 255 8.20 8.17 17.19
CA VAL A 255 7.51 8.22 15.90
C VAL A 255 8.33 7.47 14.87
N THR A 256 7.75 6.39 14.33
CA THR A 256 8.29 5.62 13.21
C THR A 256 7.31 5.68 12.06
N ILE A 257 7.73 6.24 10.92
CA ILE A 257 6.91 6.39 9.73
C ILE A 257 7.79 6.42 8.47
N GLY A 258 7.53 5.52 7.53
CA GLY A 258 8.32 5.40 6.31
C GLY A 258 8.27 4.01 5.67
N PRO A 259 8.88 3.83 4.48
CA PRO A 259 9.13 2.52 3.89
C PRO A 259 10.35 1.86 4.55
N TYR A 260 10.17 0.66 5.14
CA TYR A 260 11.23 0.01 5.93
C TYR A 260 11.40 -1.48 5.61
N GLU A 261 10.40 -2.28 5.95
CA GLU A 261 10.48 -3.74 5.88
C GLU A 261 10.17 -4.26 4.48
N THR A 262 10.89 -5.30 4.05
CA THR A 262 10.76 -5.85 2.68
C THR A 262 10.03 -7.20 2.60
N TYR A 263 9.35 -7.61 3.68
CA TYR A 263 8.70 -8.93 3.75
C TYR A 263 7.55 -9.12 2.77
N GLU A 264 6.94 -8.01 2.32
CA GLU A 264 5.83 -8.05 1.38
C GLU A 264 6.32 -8.40 -0.04
N ASP A 265 7.57 -8.06 -0.39
CA ASP A 265 8.26 -8.60 -1.56
C ASP A 265 8.86 -9.97 -1.28
N SER A 266 8.04 -11.01 -1.40
CA SER A 266 8.52 -12.41 -1.36
C SER A 266 9.18 -12.88 -2.66
N LEU A 267 9.21 -12.04 -3.71
CA LEU A 267 9.84 -12.37 -4.99
C LEU A 267 11.35 -12.22 -4.87
N PHE A 268 11.83 -11.07 -4.39
CA PHE A 268 13.26 -10.75 -4.25
C PHE A 268 13.67 -10.27 -2.86
N GLY A 269 12.74 -9.78 -2.04
CA GLY A 269 13.03 -9.13 -0.75
C GLY A 269 13.71 -7.78 -0.89
N TYR A 270 13.57 -7.11 -2.04
CA TYR A 270 14.11 -5.78 -2.29
C TYR A 270 13.19 -4.67 -1.81
N LYS A 271 11.86 -4.86 -1.80
CA LYS A 271 10.88 -3.78 -1.69
C LYS A 271 10.01 -3.87 -0.45
#